data_AF-A0A6J2Q1T9-F1
#
_entry.id   AF-A0A6J2Q1T9-F1
#
_cell.length_a   1.000
_cell.length_b   1.000
_cell.length_c   1.000
_cell.angle_alpha   90.00
_cell.angle_beta   90.00
_cell.angle_gamma   90.00
#
_symmetry.space_group_name_H-M   'P 1'
#
loop_
_entity.id
_entity.type
_entity.pdbx_description
1 polymer ?
#
loop_
_entity_poly.entity_id
_entity_poly.type
_entity_poly.pdbx_seq_one_letter_code
_entity_poly.pdbx_strand_id
1 'polypeptide(L)'
;MTGSVHHYPPPPPLPPPWPSQQHLDIFSADVCGLDKELDVETCQCVCQRHDQTQDCGPNRHLDRNTCQCVCNIVPAPSCSQNHIFNKETCQCTCSKTCPRHQPLNKTKCSCECYESPNKCFLKGRRFHQATCSCLRPPCEVRRRRCEPGFSFSEEVCRCVPSHWRRLD
;
A
#
# COMPACT_ATOMS: atom_id res chain seq x y z
N MET A 1 58.86 -79.25 27.64
CA MET A 1 57.86 -78.26 28.08
C MET A 1 58.35 -76.88 27.69
N THR A 2 57.76 -76.27 26.67
CA THR A 2 57.62 -74.81 26.47
C THR A 2 56.78 -74.63 25.20
N GLY A 3 55.48 -74.37 25.37
CA GLY A 3 54.59 -74.00 24.27
C GLY A 3 54.59 -72.49 24.09
N SER A 4 54.94 -72.01 22.90
CA SER A 4 54.78 -70.60 22.53
C SER A 4 53.37 -70.37 22.01
N VAL A 5 52.56 -69.64 22.76
CA VAL A 5 51.21 -69.21 22.36
C VAL A 5 51.32 -67.89 21.60
N HIS A 6 51.15 -67.93 20.28
CA HIS A 6 51.03 -66.71 19.47
C HIS A 6 49.68 -66.04 19.76
N HIS A 7 49.71 -64.87 20.39
CA HIS A 7 48.56 -63.98 20.53
C HIS A 7 48.43 -63.14 19.27
N TYR A 8 47.37 -63.36 18.49
CA TYR A 8 46.98 -62.46 17.40
C TYR A 8 46.14 -61.30 17.96
N PRO A 9 46.42 -60.04 17.61
CA PRO A 9 45.60 -58.91 18.03
C PRO A 9 44.24 -58.91 17.32
N PRO A 10 43.17 -58.40 17.97
CA PRO A 10 41.84 -58.36 17.39
C PRO A 10 41.76 -57.38 16.20
N PRO A 11 40.88 -57.63 15.21
CA PRO A 11 40.70 -56.75 14.07
C PRO A 11 40.12 -55.40 14.49
N PRO A 12 40.44 -54.31 13.76
CA PRO A 12 39.93 -52.98 14.08
C PRO A 12 38.41 -52.91 13.90
N PRO A 13 37.71 -52.06 14.69
CA PRO A 13 36.27 -51.89 14.59
C PRO A 13 35.89 -51.29 13.23
N LEU A 14 34.79 -51.79 12.66
CA LEU A 14 34.21 -51.27 11.42
C LEU A 14 33.76 -49.81 11.62
N PRO A 15 33.95 -48.93 10.62
CA PRO A 15 33.48 -47.55 10.70
C PRO A 15 31.95 -47.50 10.82
N PRO A 16 31.39 -46.49 11.52
CA PRO A 16 29.96 -46.36 11.72
C PRO A 16 29.23 -46.15 10.38
N PRO A 17 27.95 -46.55 10.27
CA PRO A 17 27.15 -46.29 9.08
C PRO A 17 27.08 -44.78 8.83
N TRP A 18 27.36 -44.37 7.59
CA TRP A 18 27.25 -42.99 7.14
C TRP A 18 25.86 -42.42 7.48
N PRO A 19 25.74 -41.19 8.00
CA PRO A 19 24.43 -40.54 8.15
C PRO A 19 23.84 -40.30 6.76
N SER A 20 22.95 -41.20 6.32
CA SER A 20 22.41 -41.23 4.96
C SER A 20 21.49 -40.04 4.64
N GLN A 21 21.08 -39.27 5.65
CA GLN A 21 20.24 -38.09 5.47
C GLN A 21 21.04 -36.85 5.07
N GLN A 22 22.21 -36.60 5.68
CA GLN A 22 23.01 -35.40 5.36
C GLN A 22 23.62 -35.44 3.95
N HIS A 23 23.94 -36.63 3.44
CA HIS A 23 24.54 -36.78 2.13
C HIS A 23 23.52 -36.55 0.99
N LEU A 24 22.24 -36.89 1.23
CA LEU A 24 21.17 -36.73 0.26
C LEU A 24 20.80 -35.25 0.03
N ASP A 25 20.84 -34.45 1.10
CA ASP A 25 20.63 -33.00 1.04
C ASP A 25 21.79 -32.29 0.31
N ILE A 26 23.03 -32.77 0.48
CA ILE A 26 24.22 -32.24 -0.22
C ILE A 26 24.15 -32.52 -1.73
N PHE A 27 23.80 -33.76 -2.13
CA PHE A 27 23.71 -34.09 -3.56
C PHE A 27 22.56 -33.38 -4.28
N SER A 28 21.45 -33.08 -3.60
CA SER A 28 20.35 -32.31 -4.21
C SER A 28 20.75 -30.87 -4.50
N ALA A 29 21.52 -30.24 -3.61
CA ALA A 29 22.01 -28.88 -3.79
C ALA A 29 23.04 -28.77 -4.94
N ASP A 30 23.88 -29.80 -5.15
CA ASP A 30 24.87 -29.84 -6.23
C ASP A 30 24.23 -30.01 -7.63
N VAL A 31 23.07 -30.67 -7.72
CA VAL A 31 22.38 -30.93 -8.99
C VAL A 31 21.46 -29.77 -9.39
N CYS A 32 20.70 -29.20 -8.45
CA CYS A 32 19.68 -28.20 -8.72
C CYS A 32 20.01 -26.78 -8.23
N GLY A 33 21.07 -26.62 -7.45
CA GLY A 33 21.44 -25.37 -6.78
C GLY A 33 20.78 -25.21 -5.41
N LEU A 34 21.21 -24.19 -4.67
CA LEU A 34 20.62 -23.82 -3.37
C LEU A 34 19.13 -23.47 -3.53
N ASP A 35 18.32 -23.85 -2.53
CA ASP A 35 16.86 -23.62 -2.45
C ASP A 35 15.99 -24.37 -3.48
N LYS A 36 16.59 -25.31 -4.23
CA LYS A 36 15.90 -26.18 -5.19
C LYS A 36 16.13 -27.64 -4.86
N GLU A 37 15.10 -28.44 -5.07
CA GLU A 37 15.08 -29.89 -4.87
C GLU A 37 14.80 -30.57 -6.21
N LEU A 38 15.47 -31.70 -6.46
CA LEU A 38 15.19 -32.52 -7.64
C LEU A 38 13.92 -33.32 -7.39
N ASP A 39 12.85 -32.98 -8.09
CA ASP A 39 11.65 -33.81 -8.15
C ASP A 39 11.98 -35.12 -8.87
N VAL A 40 11.98 -36.24 -8.13
CA VAL A 40 12.46 -37.55 -8.61
C VAL A 40 11.50 -38.18 -9.64
N GLU A 41 10.22 -37.78 -9.65
CA GLU A 41 9.22 -38.31 -10.58
C GLU A 41 9.28 -37.62 -11.95
N THR A 42 9.52 -36.31 -11.96
CA THR A 42 9.60 -35.50 -13.17
C THR A 42 11.04 -35.22 -13.62
N CYS A 43 12.03 -35.55 -12.79
CA CYS A 43 13.45 -35.20 -12.95
C CYS A 43 13.66 -33.69 -13.14
N GLN A 44 12.87 -32.85 -12.47
CA GLN A 44 12.95 -31.39 -12.58
C GLN A 44 13.42 -30.77 -11.26
N CYS A 45 14.27 -29.75 -11.37
CA CYS A 45 14.62 -28.92 -10.24
C CYS A 45 13.46 -27.98 -9.89
N VAL A 46 12.76 -28.27 -8.80
CA VAL A 46 11.65 -27.48 -8.27
C VAL A 46 12.10 -26.73 -7.02
N CYS A 47 11.44 -25.62 -6.69
CA CYS A 47 11.76 -24.91 -5.45
C CYS A 47 11.45 -25.80 -4.24
N GLN A 48 12.40 -25.90 -3.31
CA GLN A 48 12.28 -26.77 -2.15
C GLN A 48 11.01 -26.42 -1.39
N ARG A 49 10.20 -27.45 -1.07
CA ARG A 49 8.88 -27.28 -0.45
C ARG A 49 9.03 -27.03 1.05
N HIS A 50 9.81 -26.02 1.43
CA HIS A 50 9.88 -25.56 2.81
C HIS A 50 8.63 -24.74 3.10
N ASP A 51 7.67 -25.43 3.72
CA ASP A 51 6.40 -24.95 4.25
C ASP A 51 5.18 -25.09 3.34
N GLN A 52 4.11 -25.63 3.92
CA GLN A 52 2.87 -26.10 3.27
C GLN A 52 1.97 -24.96 2.75
N THR A 53 2.57 -23.81 2.42
CA THR A 53 1.89 -22.58 2.00
C THR A 53 2.63 -21.93 0.84
N GLN A 54 3.00 -22.70 -0.20
CA GLN A 54 3.45 -22.19 -1.51
C GLN A 54 2.41 -21.30 -2.24
N ASP A 55 1.36 -20.88 -1.54
CA ASP A 55 0.49 -19.80 -1.93
C ASP A 55 1.17 -18.50 -1.46
N CYS A 56 1.88 -17.83 -2.38
CA CYS A 56 2.66 -16.61 -2.13
C CYS A 56 1.84 -15.41 -1.59
N GLY A 57 0.59 -15.63 -1.20
CA GLY A 57 -0.38 -14.62 -0.84
C GLY A 57 -1.00 -13.98 -2.08
N PRO A 58 -2.07 -13.19 -1.89
CA PRO A 58 -2.75 -12.52 -3.00
C PRO A 58 -1.80 -11.56 -3.74
N ASN A 59 -1.88 -11.56 -5.07
CA ASN A 59 -1.10 -10.70 -5.98
C ASN A 59 0.40 -11.00 -6.07
N ARG A 60 0.84 -12.17 -5.60
CA ARG A 60 2.22 -12.66 -5.70
C ARG A 60 2.25 -14.03 -6.38
N HIS A 61 3.37 -14.35 -7.00
CA HIS A 61 3.66 -15.68 -7.55
C HIS A 61 5.07 -16.10 -7.17
N LEU A 62 5.28 -17.40 -7.13
CA LEU A 62 6.60 -17.98 -6.93
C LEU A 62 7.40 -17.84 -8.23
N ASP A 63 8.47 -17.06 -8.21
CA ASP A 63 9.46 -17.07 -9.28
C ASP A 63 10.24 -18.38 -9.20
N ARG A 64 10.07 -19.25 -10.20
CA ARG A 64 10.73 -20.57 -10.27
C ARG A 64 12.24 -20.49 -10.42
N ASN A 65 12.78 -19.35 -10.84
CA ASN A 65 14.22 -19.19 -11.01
C ASN A 65 14.90 -18.88 -9.69
N THR A 66 14.32 -18.00 -8.88
CA THR A 66 14.86 -17.53 -7.60
C THR A 66 14.24 -18.22 -6.38
N CYS A 67 13.14 -18.95 -6.57
CA CYS A 67 12.33 -19.53 -5.51
C CYS A 67 11.81 -18.50 -4.50
N GLN A 68 11.63 -17.25 -4.95
CA GLN A 68 11.09 -16.16 -4.13
C GLN A 68 9.68 -15.78 -4.60
N CYS A 69 8.83 -15.40 -3.65
CA CYS A 69 7.52 -14.84 -3.95
C CYS A 69 7.67 -13.40 -4.44
N VAL A 70 7.43 -13.19 -5.73
CA VAL A 70 7.49 -11.87 -6.39
C VAL A 70 6.08 -11.38 -6.70
N CYS A 71 5.91 -10.06 -6.84
CA CYS A 71 4.63 -9.51 -7.24
C CYS A 71 4.27 -9.95 -8.66
N ASN A 72 2.99 -10.24 -8.92
CA ASN A 72 2.47 -10.56 -10.27
C ASN A 72 2.67 -9.43 -11.28
N ILE A 73 2.96 -8.23 -10.79
CA ILE A 73 3.13 -7.02 -11.60
C ILE A 73 4.62 -6.82 -11.86
N VAL A 74 5.03 -7.11 -13.11
CA VAL A 74 6.39 -6.92 -13.64
C VAL A 74 6.87 -5.47 -13.42
N PRO A 75 8.17 -5.21 -13.17
CA PRO A 75 8.64 -3.91 -12.74
C PRO A 75 8.56 -2.88 -13.88
N ALA A 76 8.20 -1.64 -13.51
CA ALA A 76 8.71 -0.38 -14.08
C ALA A 76 7.82 0.59 -14.91
N PRO A 77 6.48 0.43 -15.14
CA PRO A 77 5.69 1.61 -15.56
C PRO A 77 4.27 1.82 -14.97
N SER A 78 3.74 1.00 -14.07
CA SER A 78 2.28 0.75 -14.02
C SER A 78 1.42 1.49 -12.99
N CYS A 79 1.97 2.37 -12.15
CA CYS A 79 1.14 3.16 -11.23
C CYS A 79 0.79 4.52 -11.86
N SER A 80 -0.50 4.83 -11.95
CA SER A 80 -0.99 6.10 -12.51
C SER A 80 -0.46 7.31 -11.72
N GLN A 81 -0.47 8.50 -12.35
CA GLN A 81 0.10 9.74 -11.77
C GLN A 81 -0.25 9.93 -10.28
N ASN A 82 0.76 10.14 -9.43
CA ASN A 82 0.66 10.28 -7.96
C ASN A 82 0.38 8.99 -7.16
N HIS A 83 0.55 7.81 -7.76
CA HIS A 83 0.53 6.55 -7.05
C HIS A 83 1.95 5.97 -6.90
N ILE A 84 2.24 5.43 -5.71
CA ILE A 84 3.48 4.75 -5.37
C ILE A 84 3.19 3.26 -5.24
N PHE A 85 4.04 2.45 -5.87
CA PHE A 85 3.98 0.99 -5.74
C PHE A 85 4.43 0.55 -4.36
N ASN A 86 3.57 -0.16 -3.64
CA ASN A 86 3.88 -0.78 -2.37
C ASN A 86 4.38 -2.21 -2.61
N LYS A 87 5.65 -2.47 -2.27
CA LYS A 87 6.32 -3.77 -2.46
C LYS A 87 5.78 -4.87 -1.53
N GLU A 88 5.20 -4.50 -0.39
CA GLU A 88 4.65 -5.45 0.58
C GLU A 88 3.26 -5.93 0.16
N THR A 89 2.43 -5.05 -0.41
CA THR A 89 1.07 -5.41 -0.85
C THR A 89 0.99 -5.72 -2.34
N CYS A 90 2.05 -5.46 -3.09
CA CYS A 90 2.07 -5.55 -4.56
C CYS A 90 0.97 -4.69 -5.22
N GLN A 91 0.65 -3.53 -4.64
CA GLN A 91 -0.42 -2.63 -5.10
C GLN A 91 0.06 -1.19 -5.26
N CYS A 92 -0.58 -0.44 -6.16
CA CYS A 92 -0.37 1.01 -6.30
C CYS A 92 -1.19 1.77 -5.26
N THR A 93 -0.53 2.61 -4.45
CA THR A 93 -1.16 3.38 -3.38
C THR A 93 -1.03 4.88 -3.67
N CYS A 94 -2.11 5.65 -3.48
CA CYS A 94 -2.07 7.10 -3.67
C CYS A 94 -1.19 7.77 -2.60
N SER A 95 -0.18 8.53 -3.02
CA SER A 95 0.74 9.25 -2.13
C SER A 95 0.51 10.76 -2.12
N LYS A 96 -0.61 11.21 -2.68
CA LYS A 96 -0.91 12.64 -2.83
C LYS A 96 -1.33 13.25 -1.51
N THR A 97 -0.65 14.32 -1.12
CA THR A 97 -1.05 15.15 0.03
C THR A 97 -1.96 16.27 -0.45
N CYS A 98 -3.13 16.42 0.18
CA CYS A 98 -4.07 17.48 -0.15
C CYS A 98 -4.08 18.61 0.90
N PRO A 99 -4.39 19.86 0.50
CA PRO A 99 -4.61 20.96 1.43
C PRO A 99 -5.76 20.65 2.40
N ARG A 100 -5.74 21.27 3.59
CA ARG A 100 -6.77 21.08 4.64
C ARG A 100 -8.23 21.24 4.14
N HIS A 101 -8.44 22.10 3.14
CA HIS A 101 -9.77 22.42 2.60
C HIS A 101 -10.21 21.49 1.46
N GLN A 102 -9.36 20.58 0.99
CA GLN A 102 -9.65 19.65 -0.09
C GLN A 102 -9.39 18.22 0.39
N PRO A 103 -10.41 17.45 0.78
CA PRO A 103 -10.22 16.04 1.08
C PRO A 103 -9.64 15.26 -0.12
N LEU A 104 -8.77 14.30 0.18
CA LEU A 104 -8.23 13.37 -0.80
C LEU A 104 -9.27 12.31 -1.15
N ASN A 105 -9.62 12.24 -2.43
CA ASN A 105 -10.36 11.12 -2.98
C ASN A 105 -9.39 9.96 -3.26
N LYS A 106 -9.43 8.93 -2.40
CA LYS A 106 -8.51 7.77 -2.48
C LYS A 106 -8.64 6.95 -3.76
N THR A 107 -9.82 6.96 -4.40
CA THR A 107 -10.08 6.16 -5.62
C THR A 107 -9.47 6.78 -6.86
N LYS A 108 -9.54 8.12 -6.96
CA LYS A 108 -9.01 8.89 -8.09
C LYS A 108 -7.64 9.51 -7.82
N CYS A 109 -7.16 9.43 -6.58
CA CYS A 109 -5.97 10.14 -6.10
C CYS A 109 -6.00 11.64 -6.44
N SER A 110 -7.16 12.27 -6.25
CA SER A 110 -7.42 13.68 -6.53
C SER A 110 -7.85 14.42 -5.27
N CYS A 111 -7.50 15.70 -5.17
CA CYS A 111 -7.99 16.57 -4.10
C CYS A 111 -9.29 17.23 -4.59
N GLU A 112 -10.40 17.00 -3.91
CA GLU A 112 -11.73 17.45 -4.35
C GLU A 112 -12.36 18.33 -3.28
N CYS A 113 -13.01 19.42 -3.67
CA CYS A 113 -13.78 20.27 -2.76
C CYS A 113 -15.13 19.60 -2.43
N TYR A 114 -15.59 19.69 -1.18
CA TYR A 114 -16.93 19.23 -0.79
C TYR A 114 -18.06 20.13 -1.32
N GLU A 115 -17.80 21.44 -1.39
CA GLU A 115 -18.70 22.40 -2.01
C GLU A 115 -18.31 22.61 -3.47
N SER A 116 -19.32 22.78 -4.33
CA SER A 116 -19.15 23.04 -5.76
C SER A 116 -19.76 24.40 -6.13
N PRO A 117 -19.36 25.01 -7.25
CA PRO A 117 -19.97 26.24 -7.76
C PRO A 117 -21.50 26.18 -7.78
N ASN A 118 -22.07 25.09 -8.28
CA ASN A 118 -23.51 24.89 -8.38
C ASN A 118 -24.16 24.77 -6.99
N LYS A 119 -23.55 24.03 -6.07
CA LYS A 119 -24.06 23.85 -4.70
C LYS A 119 -24.06 25.16 -3.93
N CYS A 120 -23.03 26.00 -4.12
CA CYS A 120 -23.01 27.35 -3.56
C CYS A 120 -24.06 28.25 -4.23
N PHE A 121 -24.19 28.18 -5.56
CA PHE A 121 -25.15 28.97 -6.32
C PHE A 121 -26.59 28.69 -5.88
N LEU A 122 -26.96 27.42 -5.71
CA LEU A 122 -28.28 27.02 -5.18
C LEU A 122 -28.54 27.55 -3.75
N LYS A 123 -27.49 27.81 -2.97
CA LYS A 123 -27.55 28.45 -1.65
C LYS A 123 -27.50 29.99 -1.72
N GLY A 124 -27.54 30.60 -2.90
CA GLY A 124 -27.39 32.04 -3.09
C GLY A 124 -26.00 32.59 -2.70
N ARG A 125 -24.98 31.72 -2.70
CA ARG A 125 -23.59 32.05 -2.32
C ARG A 125 -22.64 31.86 -3.50
N ARG A 126 -21.52 32.55 -3.49
CA ARG A 126 -20.44 32.37 -4.46
C ARG A 126 -19.43 31.36 -3.95
N PHE A 127 -19.01 30.45 -4.82
CA PHE A 127 -17.95 29.50 -4.52
C PHE A 127 -16.59 30.18 -4.56
N HIS A 128 -15.80 29.99 -3.50
CA HIS A 128 -14.44 30.48 -3.38
C HIS A 128 -13.45 29.34 -3.58
N GLN A 129 -12.76 29.36 -4.73
CA GLN A 129 -11.96 28.21 -5.20
C GLN A 129 -10.76 27.89 -4.30
N ALA A 130 -10.09 28.91 -3.75
CA ALA A 130 -8.90 28.72 -2.92
C ALA A 130 -9.20 28.05 -1.57
N THR A 131 -10.41 28.23 -1.03
CA THR A 131 -10.83 27.68 0.28
C THR A 131 -11.90 26.60 0.17
N CYS A 132 -12.35 26.28 -1.05
CA CYS A 132 -13.45 25.35 -1.32
C CYS A 132 -14.73 25.67 -0.50
N SER A 133 -15.05 26.95 -0.29
CA SER A 133 -16.16 27.36 0.58
C SER A 133 -17.18 28.23 -0.12
N CYS A 134 -18.42 28.23 0.37
CA CYS A 134 -19.48 29.10 -0.11
C CYS A 134 -19.51 30.42 0.67
N LEU A 135 -19.03 31.49 0.05
CA LEU A 135 -19.05 32.82 0.63
C LEU A 135 -20.27 33.59 0.12
N ARG A 136 -20.90 34.36 1.00
CA ARG A 136 -21.87 35.35 0.53
C ARG A 136 -21.08 36.42 -0.24
N PRO A 137 -21.46 36.77 -1.48
CA PRO A 137 -20.84 37.91 -2.16
C PRO A 137 -20.89 39.13 -1.23
N PRO A 138 -19.82 39.93 -1.13
CA PRO A 138 -19.90 41.23 -0.47
C PRO A 138 -21.06 42.02 -1.09
N CYS A 139 -21.79 42.78 -0.28
CA CYS A 139 -22.82 43.65 -0.80
C CYS A 139 -22.14 44.71 -1.70
N GLU A 140 -22.22 44.52 -3.03
CA GLU A 140 -21.65 45.41 -4.09
C GLU A 140 -22.15 46.86 -4.00
N VAL A 141 -23.18 47.11 -3.20
CA VAL A 141 -23.70 48.47 -2.97
C VAL A 141 -22.63 49.31 -2.28
N ARG A 142 -21.98 50.19 -3.06
CA ARG A 142 -21.57 51.54 -2.63
C ARG A 142 -22.49 51.94 -1.49
N ARG A 143 -21.97 52.00 -0.26
CA ARG A 143 -22.70 52.26 0.98
C ARG A 143 -23.58 53.50 0.81
N ARG A 144 -24.77 53.35 0.23
CA ARG A 144 -25.75 54.42 0.16
C ARG A 144 -26.18 54.59 1.60
N ARG A 145 -26.01 55.81 2.12
CA ARG A 145 -26.42 56.15 3.48
C ARG A 145 -27.91 55.83 3.56
N CYS A 146 -28.29 54.92 4.46
CA CYS A 146 -29.69 54.61 4.70
C CYS A 146 -30.39 55.85 5.26
N GLU A 147 -31.67 55.99 4.96
CA GLU A 147 -32.50 57.06 5.54
C GLU A 147 -32.58 56.93 7.07
N PRO A 148 -32.83 58.03 7.80
CA PRO A 148 -33.05 57.99 9.23
C PRO A 148 -34.12 56.96 9.62
N GLY A 149 -33.82 56.09 10.59
CA GLY A 149 -34.71 54.99 11.00
C GLY A 149 -34.47 53.65 10.27
N PHE A 150 -33.58 53.62 9.28
CA PHE A 150 -33.14 52.39 8.61
C PHE A 150 -31.65 52.13 8.85
N SER A 151 -31.29 50.85 8.98
CA SER A 151 -29.91 50.37 9.11
C SER A 151 -29.58 49.42 7.96
N PHE A 152 -28.34 49.44 7.47
CA PHE A 152 -27.92 48.51 6.42
C PHE A 152 -27.72 47.12 7.03
N SER A 153 -28.41 46.11 6.47
CA SER A 153 -28.22 44.72 6.85
C SER A 153 -27.31 44.00 5.86
N GLU A 154 -26.20 43.46 6.37
CA GLU A 154 -25.27 42.60 5.60
C GLU A 154 -25.88 41.23 5.28
N GLU A 155 -27.02 40.88 5.88
CA GLU A 155 -27.73 39.63 5.62
C GLU A 155 -28.56 39.71 4.33
N VAL A 156 -29.21 40.86 4.08
CA VAL A 156 -30.10 41.09 2.92
C VAL A 156 -29.56 42.13 1.93
N CYS A 157 -28.38 42.69 2.19
CA CYS A 157 -27.72 43.72 1.39
C CYS A 157 -28.61 44.94 1.04
N ARG A 158 -29.47 45.35 1.97
CA ARG A 158 -30.40 46.48 1.83
C ARG A 158 -30.58 47.21 3.17
N CYS A 159 -31.08 48.45 3.09
CA CYS A 159 -31.54 49.19 4.26
C CYS A 159 -32.83 48.54 4.79
N VAL A 160 -32.80 48.09 6.04
CA VAL A 160 -33.94 47.50 6.76
C VAL A 160 -34.29 48.40 7.96
N PRO A 161 -35.53 48.40 8.46
CA PRO A 161 -35.91 49.17 9.63
C PRO A 161 -34.99 48.85 10.82
N SER A 162 -34.50 49.87 11.52
CA SER A 162 -33.50 49.69 12.59
C SER A 162 -34.01 48.84 13.76
N HIS A 163 -35.32 48.74 13.96
CA HIS A 163 -35.93 47.89 15.00
C HIS A 163 -35.97 46.40 14.64
N TRP A 164 -35.62 46.01 13.40
CA TRP A 164 -35.47 44.60 13.00
C TRP A 164 -34.08 44.04 13.26
N ARG A 165 -33.12 44.90 13.66
CA ARG A 165 -31.86 44.41 14.19
C ARG A 165 -32.18 43.63 15.46
N ARG A 166 -31.89 42.33 15.46
CA ARG A 166 -31.85 41.57 16.70
C ARG A 166 -30.81 42.23 17.59
N LEU A 167 -31.21 42.62 18.79
CA LEU A 167 -30.30 42.99 19.86
C LEU A 167 -29.64 41.68 20.30
N ASP A 168 -28.40 41.48 19.88
CA ASP A 168 -27.49 40.52 20.55
C ASP A 168 -26.92 41.18 21.81
#